data_AF-A0A381UX04-F1
#
_entry.id   AF-A0A381UX04-F1
#
_cell.length_a   1.000
_cell.length_b   1.000
_cell.length_c   1.000
_cell.angle_alpha   90.00
_cell.angle_beta   90.00
_cell.angle_gamma   90.00
#
_symmetry.space_group_name_H-M   'P 1'
#
loop_
_entity.id
_entity.type
_entity.pdbx_description
1 polymer ?
#
loop_
_entity_poly.entity_id
_entity_poly.type
_entity_poly.pdbx_seq_one_letter_code
_entity_poly.pdbx_strand_id
1 'polypeptide(L)'
;MPFTKHVGRIVSTQQRVVVMFRQLPDEPNSCLLVDVQGLTDDMHNDLMNEVESAQAQQKADFSDHAHTHFFRDGRKMLETLHLEKKFIKLETDKVMMTPDNNTNIRLDELNEQLGSIASNPNLTEDQFNTMHKFTSDAVTVGDEVKPATVTTKDDGVLDDFALAKGYVNQAEGMEAEAKNLRDQAYELIPRRKFNDMRKKEDAVS
;
A
#
# COMPACT_ATOMS: atom_id res chain seq x y z
N MET A 1 -8.74 -5.69 7.21
CA MET A 1 -8.57 -4.47 8.03
C MET A 1 -8.89 -3.28 7.15
N PRO A 2 -9.44 -2.20 7.71
CA PRO A 2 -9.71 -0.98 6.93
C PRO A 2 -8.40 -0.35 6.44
N PHE A 3 -8.43 0.19 5.23
CA PHE A 3 -7.32 0.90 4.60
C PHE A 3 -7.05 2.20 5.36
N THR A 4 -5.82 2.43 5.80
CA THR A 4 -5.47 3.57 6.67
C THR A 4 -4.36 4.40 6.05
N LYS A 5 -4.69 5.58 5.52
CA LYS A 5 -3.77 6.45 4.76
C LYS A 5 -2.67 7.10 5.60
N HIS A 6 -2.91 7.31 6.89
CA HIS A 6 -2.07 8.15 7.76
C HIS A 6 -1.19 7.34 8.71
N VAL A 7 -1.18 6.02 8.57
CA VAL A 7 -0.34 5.12 9.39
C VAL A 7 0.84 4.63 8.57
N GLY A 8 2.01 4.69 9.20
CA GLY A 8 3.24 4.23 8.60
C GLY A 8 4.18 3.59 9.63
N ARG A 9 5.38 3.29 9.16
CA ARG A 9 6.49 2.79 9.94
C ARG A 9 7.77 3.50 9.56
N ILE A 10 8.62 3.75 10.54
CA ILE A 10 9.98 4.24 10.27
C ILE A 10 10.80 3.10 9.68
N VAL A 11 11.50 3.32 8.58
CA VAL A 11 12.32 2.27 7.90
C VAL A 11 13.38 1.70 8.85
N SER A 12 14.05 2.59 9.60
CA SER A 12 15.17 2.23 10.46
C SER A 12 14.77 1.49 11.74
N THR A 13 13.65 1.84 12.37
CA THR A 13 13.26 1.29 13.68
C THR A 13 12.03 0.39 13.60
N GLN A 14 11.36 0.35 12.44
CA GLN A 14 10.09 -0.35 12.19
C GLN A 14 8.96 0.01 13.17
N GLN A 15 9.15 1.08 13.96
CA GLN A 15 8.14 1.56 14.89
C GLN A 15 6.95 2.11 14.11
N ARG A 16 5.75 1.81 14.59
CA ARG A 16 4.51 2.37 14.05
C ARG A 16 4.47 3.86 14.35
N VAL A 17 4.14 4.65 13.34
CA VAL A 17 4.03 6.10 13.44
C VAL A 17 2.77 6.56 12.74
N VAL A 18 2.22 7.67 13.24
CA VAL A 18 1.13 8.37 12.57
C VAL A 18 1.73 9.59 11.89
N VAL A 19 1.46 9.73 10.59
CA VAL A 19 1.90 10.86 9.79
C VAL A 19 0.89 11.99 9.94
N MET A 20 1.34 13.10 10.52
CA MET A 20 0.50 14.27 10.76
C MET A 20 0.53 15.21 9.57
N PHE A 21 1.76 15.49 9.09
CA PHE A 21 2.02 16.26 7.88
C PHE A 21 2.93 15.47 6.97
N ARG A 22 2.54 15.35 5.71
CA ARG A 22 3.31 14.59 4.72
C ARG A 22 4.51 15.35 4.16
N GLN A 23 4.44 16.67 4.16
CA GLN A 23 5.46 17.60 3.69
C GLN A 23 5.33 18.92 4.46
N LEU A 24 6.46 19.55 4.82
CA LEU A 24 6.44 20.91 5.37
C LEU A 24 6.49 21.95 4.24
N PRO A 25 5.83 23.11 4.40
CA PRO A 25 5.82 24.17 3.38
C PRO A 25 7.22 24.73 3.09
N ASP A 26 8.09 24.81 4.09
CA ASP A 26 9.46 25.31 3.96
C ASP A 26 10.44 24.21 3.50
N GLU A 27 10.12 22.94 3.76
CA GLU A 27 10.96 21.78 3.50
C GLU A 27 10.13 20.59 3.00
N PRO A 28 9.94 20.41 1.68
CA PRO A 28 9.06 19.37 1.13
C PRO A 28 9.57 17.94 1.36
N ASN A 29 10.88 17.80 1.59
CA ASN A 29 11.54 16.52 1.88
C ASN A 29 11.47 16.11 3.36
N SER A 30 10.85 16.93 4.19
CA SER A 30 10.67 16.67 5.62
C SER A 30 9.19 16.44 5.90
N CYS A 31 8.90 15.46 6.75
CA CYS A 31 7.57 15.16 7.25
C CYS A 31 7.52 15.28 8.78
N LEU A 32 6.29 15.41 9.31
CA LEU A 32 6.04 15.48 10.74
C LEU A 32 5.23 14.28 11.20
N LEU A 33 5.80 13.55 12.15
CA LEU A 33 5.33 12.27 12.61
C LEU A 33 5.06 12.32 14.10
N VAL A 34 4.20 11.42 14.57
CA VAL A 34 4.04 11.12 16.00
C VAL A 34 4.25 9.63 16.20
N ASP A 35 5.14 9.28 17.12
CA ASP A 35 5.32 7.90 17.56
C ASP A 35 4.18 7.52 18.50
N VAL A 36 3.42 6.51 18.11
CA VAL A 36 2.30 5.98 18.89
C VAL A 36 2.77 5.18 20.10
N GLN A 37 3.97 4.59 20.06
CA GLN A 37 4.52 3.84 21.20
C GLN A 37 4.99 4.76 22.33
N GLY A 38 5.31 6.02 22.03
CA GLY A 38 5.74 7.02 23.01
C GLY A 38 4.59 7.76 23.72
N LEU A 39 3.33 7.42 23.40
CA LEU A 39 2.14 8.02 23.98
C LEU A 39 1.64 7.21 25.18
N THR A 40 0.83 7.83 26.03
CA THR A 40 0.06 7.11 27.05
C THR A 40 -1.03 6.27 26.40
N ASP A 41 -1.45 5.17 27.04
CA ASP A 41 -2.46 4.26 26.47
C ASP A 41 -3.78 4.96 26.09
N ASP A 42 -4.20 5.95 26.90
CA ASP A 42 -5.40 6.75 26.63
C ASP A 42 -5.24 7.59 25.36
N MET A 43 -4.12 8.32 25.22
CA MET A 43 -3.83 9.13 24.04
C MET A 43 -3.63 8.27 22.79
N HIS A 44 -3.00 7.11 22.96
CA HIS A 44 -2.80 6.14 21.89
C HIS A 44 -4.14 5.69 21.31
N ASN A 45 -5.06 5.24 22.17
CA ASN A 45 -6.35 4.74 21.73
C ASN A 45 -7.21 5.83 21.10
N ASP A 46 -7.20 7.04 21.67
CA ASP A 46 -7.92 8.18 21.10
C ASP A 46 -7.35 8.56 19.73
N LEU A 47 -6.02 8.64 19.60
CA LEU A 47 -5.36 8.97 18.35
C LEU A 47 -5.66 7.91 17.27
N MET A 48 -5.55 6.62 17.60
CA MET A 48 -5.82 5.55 16.64
C MET A 48 -7.27 5.53 16.18
N ASN A 49 -8.22 5.73 17.10
CA ASN A 49 -9.64 5.81 16.76
C ASN A 49 -9.92 6.97 15.81
N GLU A 50 -9.34 8.16 16.08
CA GLU A 50 -9.51 9.31 15.20
C GLU A 50 -8.80 9.14 13.86
N VAL A 51 -7.66 8.46 13.81
CA VAL A 51 -6.97 8.11 12.56
C VAL A 51 -7.82 7.16 11.71
N GLU A 52 -8.47 6.17 12.32
CA GLU A 52 -9.34 5.22 11.61
C GLU A 52 -10.69 5.83 11.18
N SER A 53 -11.04 7.01 11.68
CA SER A 53 -12.26 7.74 11.34
C SER A 53 -12.34 8.07 9.84
N ALA A 54 -13.54 7.97 9.27
CA ALA A 54 -13.79 8.33 7.88
C ALA A 54 -13.44 9.79 7.57
N GLN A 55 -13.59 10.70 8.54
CA GLN A 55 -13.27 12.11 8.37
C GLN A 55 -11.75 12.31 8.22
N ALA A 56 -10.95 11.65 9.04
CA ALA A 56 -9.50 11.65 8.93
C ALA A 56 -9.03 11.06 7.58
N GLN A 57 -9.61 9.93 7.17
CA GLN A 57 -9.24 9.24 5.92
C GLN A 57 -9.59 10.03 4.63
N GLN A 58 -10.49 11.01 4.72
CA GLN A 58 -10.84 11.89 3.60
C GLN A 58 -9.87 13.06 3.42
N LYS A 59 -9.19 13.48 4.48
CA LYS A 59 -8.24 14.61 4.43
C LYS A 59 -6.90 14.18 3.83
N ALA A 60 -6.24 15.13 3.19
CA ALA A 60 -4.90 14.93 2.63
C ALA A 60 -3.86 14.79 3.75
N ASP A 61 -3.94 15.67 4.75
CA ASP A 61 -3.11 15.65 5.95
C ASP A 61 -3.99 15.40 7.19
N PHE A 62 -3.50 14.54 8.09
CA PHE A 62 -4.21 14.22 9.33
C PHE A 62 -4.24 15.41 10.31
N SER A 63 -3.27 16.33 10.20
CA SER A 63 -3.20 17.54 11.01
C SER A 63 -4.47 18.38 11.00
N ASP A 64 -5.15 18.47 9.85
CA ASP A 64 -6.38 19.25 9.71
C ASP A 64 -7.51 18.68 10.56
N HIS A 65 -7.56 17.36 10.63
CA HIS A 65 -8.49 16.64 11.49
C HIS A 65 -8.06 16.75 12.96
N ALA A 66 -6.81 16.46 13.28
CA ALA A 66 -6.29 16.56 14.65
C ALA A 66 -6.41 17.98 15.25
N HIS A 67 -6.46 19.02 14.43
CA HIS A 67 -6.64 20.39 14.89
C HIS A 67 -8.07 20.67 15.41
N THR A 68 -9.10 20.03 14.85
CA THR A 68 -10.50 20.23 15.26
C THR A 68 -10.98 19.21 16.28
N HIS A 69 -10.23 18.14 16.49
CA HIS A 69 -10.55 17.06 17.42
C HIS A 69 -9.89 17.22 18.79
N PHE A 70 -10.48 16.56 19.78
CA PHE A 70 -10.08 16.63 21.18
C PHE A 70 -9.77 15.23 21.69
N PHE A 71 -8.81 15.12 22.60
CA PHE A 71 -8.64 13.93 23.42
C PHE A 71 -9.82 13.79 24.40
N ARG A 72 -9.98 12.61 25.00
CA ARG A 72 -10.97 12.36 26.06
C ARG A 72 -10.86 13.29 27.26
N ASP A 73 -9.68 13.84 27.52
CA ASP A 73 -9.43 14.85 28.57
C ASP A 73 -9.96 16.25 28.19
N GLY A 74 -10.55 16.42 27.00
CA GLY A 74 -11.12 17.68 26.52
C GLY A 74 -10.08 18.67 25.98
N ARG A 75 -8.80 18.31 25.95
CA ARG A 75 -7.73 19.12 25.32
C ARG A 75 -7.68 18.85 23.82
N LYS A 76 -7.32 19.87 23.04
CA LYS A 76 -7.13 19.72 21.59
C LYS A 76 -6.01 18.73 21.28
N MET A 77 -6.24 17.86 20.32
CA MET A 77 -5.34 16.76 20.01
C MET A 77 -3.99 17.26 19.51
N LEU A 78 -3.99 18.08 18.45
CA LEU A 78 -2.76 18.61 17.86
C LEU A 78 -1.95 19.48 18.83
N GLU A 79 -2.63 20.34 19.61
CA GLU A 79 -1.98 21.25 20.56
C GLU A 79 -1.32 20.48 21.70
N THR A 80 -1.98 19.45 22.25
CA THR A 80 -1.42 18.62 23.31
C THR A 80 -0.18 17.86 22.83
N LEU A 81 -0.22 17.29 21.62
CA LEU A 81 0.95 16.63 21.02
C LEU A 81 2.12 17.59 20.80
N HIS A 82 1.83 18.87 20.50
CA HIS A 82 2.84 19.91 20.37
C HIS A 82 3.47 20.29 21.71
N LEU A 83 2.63 20.55 22.72
CA LEU A 83 3.07 20.92 24.06
C LEU A 83 3.92 19.83 24.72
N GLU A 84 3.54 18.57 24.50
CA GLU A 84 4.28 17.41 25.00
C GLU A 84 5.52 17.04 24.17
N LYS A 85 5.82 17.79 23.11
CA LYS A 85 6.95 17.58 22.20
C LYS A 85 7.00 16.15 21.63
N LYS A 86 5.83 15.61 21.30
CA LYS A 86 5.69 14.25 20.74
C LYS A 86 5.91 14.18 19.23
N PHE A 87 6.10 15.33 18.59
CA PHE A 87 6.41 15.41 17.17
C PHE A 87 7.86 15.05 16.87
N ILE A 88 8.04 14.21 15.87
CA ILE A 88 9.34 13.81 15.32
C ILE A 88 9.39 14.33 13.88
N LYS A 89 10.39 15.17 13.61
CA LYS A 89 10.72 15.59 12.24
C LYS A 89 11.65 14.55 11.63
N LEU A 90 11.28 14.02 10.48
CA LEU A 90 12.09 13.06 9.74
C LEU A 90 12.05 13.38 8.25
N GLU A 91 13.04 12.90 7.52
CA GLU A 91 13.02 12.93 6.05
C GLU A 91 11.98 11.95 5.50
N THR A 92 11.31 12.35 4.43
CA THR A 92 10.24 11.59 3.79
C THR A 92 10.70 10.21 3.31
N ASP A 93 11.96 10.07 2.86
CA ASP A 93 12.59 8.82 2.41
C ASP A 93 12.70 7.75 3.53
N LYS A 94 12.74 8.19 4.79
CA LYS A 94 12.90 7.31 5.96
C LYS A 94 11.57 6.80 6.53
N VAL A 95 10.45 7.14 5.88
CA VAL A 95 9.10 6.76 6.30
C VAL A 95 8.46 5.88 5.24
N MET A 96 7.97 4.73 5.66
CA MET A 96 7.16 3.82 4.86
C MET A 96 5.70 3.92 5.28
N MET A 97 4.82 4.23 4.35
CA MET A 97 3.39 4.19 4.58
C MET A 97 2.89 2.75 4.43
N THR A 98 2.00 2.34 5.33
CA THR A 98 1.45 0.98 5.35
C THR A 98 -0.07 1.03 5.24
N PRO A 99 -0.61 1.41 4.05
CA PRO A 99 -2.05 1.55 3.85
C PRO A 99 -2.84 0.24 4.02
N ASP A 100 -2.23 -0.88 3.64
CA ASP A 100 -2.69 -2.25 3.92
C ASP A 100 -1.51 -3.07 4.48
N ASN A 101 -1.78 -4.24 5.05
CA ASN A 101 -0.71 -5.10 5.58
C ASN A 101 0.21 -5.66 4.49
N ASN A 102 -0.26 -5.69 3.24
CA ASN A 102 0.48 -6.25 2.10
C ASN A 102 1.16 -5.19 1.23
N THR A 103 0.82 -3.91 1.40
CA THR A 103 1.36 -2.83 0.58
C THR A 103 2.11 -1.83 1.45
N ASN A 104 3.40 -1.68 1.18
CA ASN A 104 4.22 -0.65 1.77
C ASN A 104 4.71 0.26 0.65
N ILE A 105 4.52 1.56 0.81
CA ILE A 105 4.90 2.57 -0.18
C ILE A 105 5.72 3.62 0.55
N ARG A 106 6.85 4.06 -0.01
CA ARG A 106 7.64 5.11 0.62
C ARG A 106 6.90 6.45 0.52
N LEU A 107 7.06 7.30 1.54
CA LEU A 107 6.28 8.53 1.61
C LEU A 107 6.70 9.55 0.52
N ASP A 108 7.94 9.48 0.02
CA ASP A 108 8.47 10.30 -1.06
C ASP A 108 7.77 10.00 -2.39
N GLU A 109 7.73 8.72 -2.76
CA GLU A 109 7.00 8.24 -3.95
C GLU A 109 5.51 8.61 -3.85
N LEU A 110 4.91 8.48 -2.66
CA LEU A 110 3.51 8.82 -2.43
C LEU A 110 3.25 10.32 -2.59
N ASN A 111 4.20 11.18 -2.19
CA ASN A 111 4.11 12.62 -2.37
C ASN A 111 4.27 13.02 -3.85
N GLU A 112 5.18 12.39 -4.60
CA GLU A 112 5.33 12.63 -6.04
C GLU A 112 4.09 12.21 -6.83
N GLN A 113 3.49 11.06 -6.48
CA GLN A 113 2.24 10.59 -7.07
C GLN A 113 1.10 11.58 -6.83
N LEU A 114 0.91 12.04 -5.59
CA LEU A 114 -0.12 13.04 -5.29
C LEU A 114 0.15 14.40 -5.94
N GLY A 115 1.40 14.83 -6.01
CA GLY A 115 1.78 16.09 -6.69
C GLY A 115 1.49 16.05 -8.19
N SER A 116 1.72 14.91 -8.82
CA SER A 116 1.42 14.67 -10.24
C SER A 116 -0.08 14.69 -10.53
N ILE A 117 -0.88 14.09 -9.65
CA ILE A 117 -2.36 14.10 -9.71
C ILE A 117 -2.89 15.52 -9.50
N ALA A 118 -2.36 16.25 -8.51
CA ALA A 118 -2.78 17.62 -8.21
C ALA A 118 -2.41 18.61 -9.33
N SER A 119 -1.28 18.41 -10.00
CA SER A 119 -0.81 19.28 -11.08
C SER A 119 -1.56 19.04 -12.40
N ASN A 120 -2.16 17.87 -12.58
CA ASN A 120 -2.89 17.51 -13.79
C ASN A 120 -4.26 16.89 -13.45
N PRO A 121 -5.26 17.71 -13.10
CA PRO A 121 -6.61 17.23 -12.75
C PRO A 121 -7.39 16.64 -13.95
N ASN A 122 -6.78 16.51 -15.14
CA ASN A 122 -7.38 16.00 -16.38
C ASN A 122 -6.60 14.82 -17.01
N LEU A 123 -5.64 14.21 -16.30
CA LEU A 123 -5.03 12.98 -16.80
C LEU A 123 -5.94 11.79 -16.47
N THR A 124 -6.54 11.22 -17.50
CA THR A 124 -7.11 9.88 -17.46
C THR A 124 -6.05 8.85 -17.03
N GLU A 125 -6.48 7.86 -16.25
CA GLU A 125 -5.64 6.80 -15.64
C GLU A 125 -4.67 6.13 -16.63
N ASP A 126 -5.03 6.08 -17.93
CA ASP A 126 -4.21 5.51 -19.00
C ASP A 126 -2.94 6.32 -19.35
N GLN A 127 -2.95 7.65 -19.19
CA GLN A 127 -1.79 8.48 -19.55
C GLN A 127 -0.75 8.57 -18.42
N PHE A 128 -1.17 8.34 -17.17
CA PHE A 128 -0.28 8.28 -16.01
C PHE A 128 0.65 7.05 -16.04
N ASN A 129 0.11 5.89 -16.42
CA ASN A 129 0.89 4.64 -16.59
C ASN A 129 1.91 4.68 -17.73
N THR A 130 1.75 5.59 -18.70
CA THR A 130 2.65 5.69 -19.86
C THR A 130 3.87 6.58 -19.57
N MET A 131 3.75 7.55 -18.64
CA MET A 131 4.81 8.53 -18.37
C MET A 131 5.80 8.04 -17.30
N HIS A 132 5.32 7.32 -16.28
CA HIS A 132 6.18 6.55 -15.38
C HIS A 132 6.48 5.20 -16.03
N LYS A 133 7.51 5.15 -16.88
CA LYS A 133 8.20 3.88 -17.17
C LYS A 133 8.55 3.25 -15.82
N PHE A 134 7.76 2.26 -15.42
CA PHE A 134 8.08 1.32 -14.35
C PHE A 134 9.29 0.50 -14.81
N THR A 135 10.47 1.11 -14.81
CA THR A 135 11.73 0.37 -14.87
C THR A 135 11.91 -0.29 -13.53
N SER A 136 11.65 -1.59 -13.56
CA SER A 136 11.90 -2.55 -12.50
C SER A 136 13.38 -2.56 -12.14
N ASP A 137 13.80 -1.68 -11.23
CA ASP A 137 15.14 -1.71 -10.65
C ASP A 137 15.10 -1.25 -9.19
N ALA A 138 14.38 -2.02 -8.36
CA ALA A 138 14.59 -2.09 -6.92
C ALA A 138 14.17 -3.48 -6.43
N VAL A 139 15.19 -4.33 -6.27
CA VAL A 139 15.29 -5.54 -5.42
C VAL A 139 14.00 -6.28 -5.07
N THR A 140 13.90 -7.44 -5.71
CA THR A 140 13.00 -8.58 -5.51
C THR A 140 13.08 -9.19 -4.11
N VAL A 141 11.96 -9.30 -3.41
CA VAL A 141 11.57 -10.51 -2.65
C VAL A 141 10.05 -10.66 -2.76
N GLY A 142 9.60 -11.77 -3.34
CA GLY A 142 8.23 -12.28 -3.14
C GLY A 142 7.24 -11.92 -4.24
N ASP A 143 7.24 -12.78 -5.25
CA ASP A 143 6.21 -13.00 -6.26
C ASP A 143 4.79 -13.06 -5.64
N GLU A 144 3.89 -12.15 -6.02
CA GLU A 144 2.44 -12.38 -6.04
C GLU A 144 1.83 -11.52 -7.16
N VAL A 145 1.62 -12.14 -8.32
CA VAL A 145 0.83 -11.60 -9.43
C VAL A 145 -0.63 -11.54 -8.97
N LYS A 146 -1.10 -10.34 -8.59
CA LYS A 146 -2.51 -10.09 -8.29
C LYS A 146 -3.27 -9.80 -9.60
N PRO A 147 -4.32 -10.57 -9.95
CA PRO A 147 -5.04 -10.41 -11.21
C PRO A 147 -5.77 -9.06 -11.27
N ALA A 148 -5.64 -8.40 -12.41
CA ALA A 148 -6.24 -7.10 -12.70
C ALA A 148 -7.77 -7.16 -12.53
N THR A 149 -8.28 -6.32 -11.64
CA THR A 149 -9.72 -6.06 -11.49
C THR A 149 -10.19 -5.28 -12.72
N VAL A 150 -11.12 -5.87 -13.46
CA VAL A 150 -11.79 -5.26 -14.62
C VAL A 150 -12.69 -4.14 -14.11
N THR A 151 -12.30 -2.89 -14.37
CA THR A 151 -13.14 -1.71 -14.20
C THR A 151 -14.18 -1.66 -15.32
N THR A 152 -15.42 -2.05 -15.02
CA THR A 152 -16.54 -1.90 -15.95
C THR A 152 -17.21 -0.54 -15.74
N LYS A 153 -17.10 0.34 -16.73
CA LYS A 153 -18.08 1.38 -17.07
C LYS A 153 -17.84 1.81 -18.52
N ASP A 154 -18.65 1.32 -19.45
CA ASP A 154 -19.50 2.18 -20.29
C ASP A 154 -20.52 1.33 -21.07
N ASP A 155 -21.56 2.02 -21.51
CA ASP A 155 -22.78 1.54 -22.16
C ASP A 155 -22.48 1.05 -23.59
N GLY A 156 -22.99 -0.12 -23.96
CA GLY A 156 -22.94 -0.67 -25.31
C GLY A 156 -22.14 -1.97 -25.42
N VAL A 157 -22.87 -3.10 -25.46
CA VAL A 157 -22.43 -4.45 -25.89
C VAL A 157 -20.93 -4.73 -25.70
N LEU A 158 -20.57 -5.36 -24.58
CA LEU A 158 -19.23 -5.93 -24.35
C LEU A 158 -18.75 -6.62 -25.63
N ASP A 159 -17.75 -6.04 -26.30
CA ASP A 159 -17.18 -6.59 -27.51
C ASP A 159 -16.48 -7.91 -27.15
N ASP A 160 -16.94 -9.05 -27.71
CA ASP A 160 -16.45 -10.40 -27.40
C ASP A 160 -14.91 -10.50 -27.51
N PHE A 161 -14.30 -9.64 -28.32
CA PHE A 161 -12.86 -9.50 -28.47
C PHE A 161 -12.15 -9.02 -27.19
N ALA A 162 -12.73 -8.06 -26.46
CA ALA A 162 -12.18 -7.54 -25.21
C ALA A 162 -12.23 -8.61 -24.09
N LEU A 163 -13.33 -9.35 -24.03
CA LEU A 163 -13.48 -10.51 -23.14
C LEU A 163 -12.48 -11.61 -23.48
N ALA A 164 -12.33 -11.97 -24.76
CA ALA A 164 -11.38 -12.98 -25.21
C ALA A 164 -9.93 -12.61 -24.87
N LYS A 165 -9.54 -11.34 -25.03
CA LYS A 165 -8.21 -10.86 -24.66
C LYS A 165 -7.95 -10.98 -23.16
N GLY A 166 -8.95 -10.70 -22.33
CA GLY A 166 -8.87 -10.90 -20.88
C GLY A 166 -8.60 -12.36 -20.50
N TYR A 167 -9.32 -13.30 -21.11
CA TYR A 167 -9.12 -14.74 -20.86
C TYR A 167 -7.75 -15.24 -21.28
N VAL A 168 -7.21 -14.76 -22.41
CA VAL A 168 -5.86 -15.11 -22.86
C VAL A 168 -4.81 -14.62 -21.87
N ASN A 169 -4.89 -13.36 -21.42
CA ASN A 169 -3.95 -12.81 -20.44
C ASN A 169 -4.00 -13.57 -19.10
N GLN A 170 -5.21 -13.95 -18.64
CA GLN A 170 -5.35 -14.76 -17.44
C GLN A 170 -4.74 -16.15 -17.61
N ALA A 171 -4.94 -16.79 -18.77
CA ALA A 171 -4.38 -18.10 -19.07
C ALA A 171 -2.85 -18.07 -19.16
N GLU A 172 -2.26 -17.04 -19.78
CA GLU A 172 -0.81 -16.87 -19.87
C GLU A 172 -0.17 -16.71 -18.48
N GLY A 173 -0.81 -15.96 -17.57
CA GLY A 173 -0.37 -15.86 -16.17
C GLY A 173 -0.39 -17.20 -15.45
N MET A 174 -1.50 -17.94 -15.57
CA MET A 174 -1.63 -19.28 -14.98
C MET A 174 -0.63 -20.29 -15.57
N GLU A 175 -0.29 -20.18 -16.86
CA GLU A 175 0.73 -21.04 -17.49
C GLU A 175 2.13 -20.76 -16.93
N ALA A 176 2.48 -19.49 -16.70
CA ALA A 176 3.75 -19.11 -16.09
C ALA A 176 3.87 -19.67 -14.66
N GLU A 177 2.83 -19.50 -13.85
CA GLU A 177 2.77 -20.08 -12.49
C GLU A 177 2.86 -21.61 -12.52
N ALA A 178 2.10 -22.26 -13.41
CA ALA A 178 2.11 -23.72 -13.55
C ALA A 178 3.48 -24.25 -13.97
N LYS A 179 4.23 -23.51 -14.80
CA LYS A 179 5.58 -23.87 -15.19
C LYS A 179 6.55 -23.76 -14.01
N ASN A 180 6.50 -22.64 -13.27
CA ASN A 180 7.32 -22.45 -12.07
C ASN A 180 7.05 -23.57 -11.03
N LEU A 181 5.79 -23.93 -10.81
CA LEU A 181 5.41 -25.00 -9.89
C LEU A 181 5.95 -26.37 -10.36
N ARG A 182 5.93 -26.63 -11.66
CA ARG A 182 6.48 -27.87 -12.25
C ARG A 182 7.99 -27.94 -12.09
N ASP A 183 8.69 -26.83 -12.27
CA ASP A 183 10.14 -26.78 -12.14
C ASP A 183 10.55 -27.05 -10.69
N GLN A 184 9.88 -26.43 -9.70
CA GLN A 184 10.08 -26.73 -8.27
C GLN A 184 9.83 -28.21 -7.96
N ALA A 185 8.76 -28.80 -8.50
CA ALA A 185 8.47 -30.23 -8.31
C ALA A 185 9.58 -31.14 -8.87
N TYR A 186 10.20 -30.77 -9.98
CA TYR A 186 11.29 -31.53 -10.60
C TYR A 186 12.64 -31.36 -9.90
N GLU A 187 12.86 -30.25 -9.19
CA GLU A 187 13.99 -30.09 -8.27
C GLU A 187 13.88 -31.04 -7.07
N LEU A 188 12.67 -31.19 -6.52
CA LEU A 188 12.39 -32.07 -5.38
C LEU A 188 12.50 -33.57 -5.76
N ILE A 189 11.90 -33.97 -6.88
CA ILE A 189 11.89 -35.35 -7.34
C ILE A 189 12.21 -35.38 -8.84
N PRO A 190 13.24 -36.13 -9.27
CA PRO A 190 13.54 -36.26 -10.69
C PRO A 190 12.31 -36.66 -11.50
N ARG A 191 12.04 -35.94 -12.59
CA ARG A 191 10.83 -36.06 -13.44
C ARG A 191 10.39 -37.50 -13.74
N ARG A 192 11.34 -38.42 -13.96
CA ARG A 192 11.05 -39.85 -14.17
C ARG A 192 10.39 -40.51 -12.97
N LYS A 193 10.97 -40.30 -11.77
CA LYS A 193 10.43 -40.84 -10.51
C LYS A 193 9.10 -40.20 -10.14
N PHE A 194 8.95 -38.89 -10.37
CA PHE A 194 7.69 -38.17 -10.13
C PHE A 194 6.53 -38.76 -10.93
N ASN A 195 6.73 -39.01 -12.22
CA ASN A 195 5.69 -39.60 -13.08
C ASN A 195 5.32 -41.04 -12.69
N ASP A 196 6.30 -41.85 -12.26
CA ASP A 196 6.04 -43.22 -11.79
C ASP A 196 5.25 -43.24 -10.47
N MET A 197 5.52 -42.29 -9.57
CA MET A 197 4.79 -42.14 -8.30
C MET A 197 3.36 -41.69 -8.54
N ARG A 198 3.14 -40.66 -9.37
CA ARG A 198 1.80 -40.18 -9.71
C ARG A 198 0.93 -41.28 -10.31
N LYS A 199 1.50 -42.08 -11.22
CA LYS A 199 0.79 -43.21 -11.85
C LYS A 199 0.41 -44.32 -10.86
N LYS A 200 1.17 -44.50 -9.78
CA LYS A 200 0.83 -45.46 -8.72
C LYS A 200 -0.26 -44.93 -7.80
N GLU A 201 -0.28 -43.63 -7.53
CA GLU A 201 -1.29 -42.97 -6.68
C GLU A 201 -2.67 -42.92 -7.37
N ASP A 202 -2.68 -42.57 -8.67
CA ASP A 202 -3.88 -42.61 -9.52
C ASP A 202 -4.47 -44.03 -9.71
N ALA A 203 -3.68 -45.08 -9.43
CA ALA A 203 -4.13 -46.47 -9.49
C ALA A 203 -4.64 -47.01 -8.14
N VAL A 204 -4.49 -46.23 -7.06
CA VAL A 204 -4.89 -46.58 -5.69
C VAL A 204 -6.13 -45.78 -5.23
N SER A 205 -6.47 -44.69 -5.92
CA SER A 205 -7.78 -44.00 -5.83
C SER A 205 -8.79 -44.57 -6.82
#